data_AF-A0A838JM90-F1
#
_entry.id   AF-A0A838JM90-F1
#
_cell.length_a   1.000
_cell.length_b   1.000
_cell.length_c   1.000
_cell.angle_alpha   90.00
_cell.angle_beta   90.00
_cell.angle_gamma   90.00
#
_symmetry.space_group_name_H-M   'P 1'
#
loop_
_entity.id
_entity.type
_entity.pdbx_description
1 polymer ?
#
loop_
_entity_poly.entity_id
_entity_poly.type
_entity_poly.pdbx_seq_one_letter_code
_entity_poly.pdbx_strand_id
1 'polypeptide(L)' 'MERKIKSAKPKARLSSVANAIRLIRAFSDDEYEIGISNLAKRLGLAKSTVHRLASTLIEAG' A
#
# COMPACT_ATOMS: atom_id res chain seq x y z
N MET A 1 36.70 -19.28 -12.53
CA MET A 1 36.23 -17.99 -11.96
C MET A 1 34.73 -17.87 -12.19
N GLU A 2 33.92 -18.43 -11.29
CA GLU A 2 32.47 -18.34 -11.39
C GLU A 2 32.00 -17.01 -10.79
N ARG A 3 31.54 -16.09 -11.65
CA ARG A 3 30.85 -14.87 -11.20
C ARG A 3 29.49 -15.27 -10.63
N LYS A 4 29.39 -15.38 -9.31
CA LYS A 4 28.10 -15.42 -8.60
C LYS A 4 27.28 -14.20 -9.02
N ILE A 5 26.17 -14.43 -9.71
CA ILE A 5 25.18 -13.41 -10.01
C ILE A 5 24.63 -12.92 -8.67
N LYS A 6 24.99 -11.70 -8.28
CA LYS A 6 24.38 -11.03 -7.12
C LYS A 6 22.89 -10.90 -7.41
N SER A 7 22.05 -11.51 -6.56
CA SER A 7 20.60 -11.35 -6.64
C SER A 7 20.28 -9.86 -6.67
N ALA A 8 19.53 -9.45 -7.70
CA ALA A 8 19.05 -8.08 -7.81
C ALA A 8 18.25 -7.77 -6.54
N LYS A 9 18.64 -6.71 -5.82
CA LYS A 9 17.86 -6.17 -4.70
C LYS A 9 16.41 -5.99 -5.18
N PRO A 10 15.38 -6.34 -4.39
CA PRO A 10 13.99 -6.18 -4.80
C PRO A 10 13.77 -4.73 -5.25
N LYS A 11 13.20 -4.55 -6.45
CA LYS A 11 12.87 -3.24 -7.02
C LYS A 11 12.22 -2.36 -5.95
N ALA A 12 12.70 -1.13 -5.87
CA ALA A 12 12.22 -0.11 -4.95
C ALA A 12 10.69 -0.14 -4.77
N ARG A 13 10.28 -0.13 -3.49
CA ARG A 13 8.99 0.27 -2.92
C ARG A 13 7.86 0.49 -3.94
N LEU A 14 6.76 -0.26 -3.78
CA LEU A 14 5.44 0.08 -4.31
C LEU A 14 5.22 1.60 -4.20
N SER A 15 5.17 2.28 -5.35
CA SER A 15 5.01 3.73 -5.46
C SER A 15 3.70 4.15 -4.78
N SER A 16 3.60 5.38 -4.31
CA SER A 16 2.39 5.87 -3.60
C SER A 16 1.10 5.59 -4.38
N VAL A 17 1.14 5.65 -5.72
CA VAL A 17 0.03 5.28 -6.61
C VAL A 17 -0.34 3.80 -6.50
N ALA A 18 0.64 2.89 -6.51
CA ALA A 18 0.37 1.47 -6.32
C ALA A 18 -0.24 1.19 -4.94
N ASN A 19 0.20 1.89 -3.89
CA ASN A 19 -0.41 1.75 -2.57
C ASN A 19 -1.82 2.35 -2.49
N ALA A 20 -2.10 3.44 -3.20
CA ALA A 20 -3.44 4.01 -3.31
C ALA A 20 -4.41 3.03 -4.01
N ILE A 21 -3.99 2.42 -5.12
CA ILE A 21 -4.79 1.40 -5.81
C ILE A 21 -5.05 0.20 -4.89
N ARG A 22 -4.03 -0.28 -4.17
CA ARG A 22 -4.19 -1.37 -3.19
C ARG A 22 -5.14 -1.00 -2.06
N LEU A 23 -5.12 0.26 -1.61
CA LEU A 23 -6.02 0.79 -0.58
C LEU A 23 -7.48 0.75 -1.05
N ILE A 24 -7.78 1.27 -2.24
CA ILE A 24 -9.14 1.29 -2.80
C ILE A 24 -9.66 -0.14 -2.99
N ARG A 25 -8.79 -1.05 -3.45
CA ARG A 25 -9.14 -2.47 -3.66
C ARG A 25 -9.30 -3.28 -2.36
N ALA A 26 -9.03 -2.70 -1.19
CA ALA A 26 -9.18 -3.40 0.08
C ALA A 26 -10.63 -3.44 0.58
N PHE A 27 -11.51 -2.63 0.00
CA PHE A 27 -12.94 -2.58 0.28
C PHE A 27 -13.70 -3.54 -0.65
N SER A 28 -14.84 -4.02 -0.17
CA SER A 28 -15.77 -4.88 -0.92
C SER A 28 -17.21 -4.59 -0.50
N ASP A 29 -18.19 -5.16 -1.22
CA ASP A 29 -19.62 -4.95 -0.89
C ASP A 29 -19.95 -5.48 0.52
N ASP A 30 -19.33 -6.59 0.93
CA ASP A 30 -19.48 -7.16 2.28
C ASP A 30 -18.73 -6.37 3.37
N GLU A 31 -17.74 -5.55 3.00
CA GLU A 31 -16.91 -4.78 3.94
C GLU A 31 -16.56 -3.41 3.35
N TYR A 32 -17.52 -2.49 3.42
CA TYR A 32 -17.39 -1.13 2.89
C TYR A 32 -16.81 -0.14 3.91
N GLU A 33 -16.71 -0.51 5.20
CA GLU A 33 -16.12 0.31 6.25
C GLU A 33 -14.92 -0.39 6.89
N ILE A 34 -13.73 0.23 6.80
CA ILE A 34 -12.49 -0.32 7.32
C ILE A 34 -11.71 0.78 8.04
N GLY A 35 -11.49 0.61 9.33
CA GLY A 35 -10.67 1.54 10.11
C GLY A 35 -9.19 1.57 9.68
N ILE A 36 -8.55 2.75 9.79
CA ILE A 36 -7.14 2.99 9.38
C ILE A 36 -6.16 1.97 9.96
N SER A 37 -6.36 1.54 11.21
CA SER A 37 -5.48 0.55 11.86
C SER A 37 -5.58 -0.84 11.21
N ASN A 38 -6.76 -1.25 10.76
CA ASN A 38 -6.96 -2.54 10.10
C ASN A 38 -6.43 -2.48 8.66
N LEU A 39 -6.68 -1.37 7.97
CA LEU A 39 -6.18 -1.13 6.63
C LEU A 39 -4.63 -1.10 6.58
N ALA A 40 -3.99 -0.49 7.57
CA ALA A 40 -2.53 -0.53 7.75
C ALA A 40 -1.98 -1.95 7.89
N LYS A 41 -2.62 -2.80 8.70
CA LYS A 41 -2.25 -4.21 8.85
C LYS A 41 -2.42 -4.98 7.54
N ARG A 42 -3.56 -4.82 6.84
CA ARG A 42 -3.84 -5.48 5.55
C ARG A 42 -2.84 -5.11 4.47
N LEU A 43 -2.49 -3.83 4.38
CA LEU A 43 -1.61 -3.32 3.33
C LEU A 43 -0.11 -3.50 3.65
N GLY A 44 0.24 -3.82 4.90
CA GLY A 44 1.63 -3.88 5.36
C GLY A 44 2.29 -2.49 5.42
N LEU A 45 1.52 -1.47 5.79
CA LEU A 45 1.95 -0.06 5.79
C LEU A 45 1.82 0.54 7.19
N ALA A 46 2.61 1.58 7.48
CA ALA A 46 2.44 2.37 8.69
C ALA A 46 1.08 3.10 8.69
N LYS A 47 0.45 3.27 9.86
CA LYS A 47 -0.85 3.97 9.99
C LYS A 47 -0.82 5.38 9.40
N SER A 48 0.26 6.14 9.64
CA SER A 48 0.45 7.48 9.08
C SER A 48 0.51 7.48 7.54
N THR A 49 1.02 6.41 6.94
CA THR A 49 1.07 6.27 5.47
C THR A 49 -0.33 6.02 4.91
N VAL A 50 -1.09 5.11 5.52
CA VAL A 50 -2.47 4.83 5.11
C VAL A 50 -3.37 6.05 5.31
N HIS A 51 -3.25 6.73 6.46
CA HIS A 51 -3.99 7.96 6.71
C HIS A 51 -3.72 9.01 5.63
N ARG A 52 -2.45 9.29 5.31
CA ARG A 52 -2.10 10.26 4.26
C ARG A 52 -2.65 9.87 2.90
N LEU A 53 -2.54 8.59 2.51
CA LEU A 53 -3.10 8.11 1.25
C LEU A 53 -4.62 8.29 1.21
N ALA A 54 -5.33 7.93 2.29
CA ALA A 54 -6.77 8.09 2.38
C ALA A 54 -7.19 9.56 2.31
N SER A 55 -6.54 10.45 3.09
CA SER A 55 -6.81 11.90 3.04
C SER A 55 -6.60 12.47 1.64
N THR A 56 -5.48 12.14 0.98
CA THR A 56 -5.23 12.61 -0.39
C THR A 56 -6.25 12.08 -1.40
N LEU A 57 -6.70 10.83 -1.26
CA LEU A 57 -7.73 10.27 -2.13
C LEU A 57 -9.10 10.96 -1.93
N ILE A 58 -9.43 11.31 -0.69
CA ILE A 58 -10.66 12.06 -0.36
C ILE A 58 -10.58 13.49 -0.91
N GLU A 59 -9.43 14.15 -0.77
CA GLU A 59 -9.21 15.52 -1.29
C GLU A 59 -9.20 15.60 -2.82
N ALA A 60 -8.83 14.52 -3.50
CA ALA A 60 -8.72 14.46 -4.96
C ALA A 60 -9.98 13.92 -5.67
N GLY A 61 -10.93 13.36 -4.93
CA GLY A 61 -12.23 12.87 -5.43
C GLY A 61 -13.31 13.94 -5.40
#